data_AF-A0A3Q7FVZ8-F1
#
_entry.id   AF-A0A3Q7FVZ8-F1
#
_cell.length_a   1.000
_cell.length_b   1.000
_cell.length_c   1.000
_cell.angle_alpha   90.00
_cell.angle_beta   90.00
_cell.angle_gamma   90.00
#
_symmetry.space_group_name_H-M   'P 1'
#
loop_
_entity.id
_entity.type
_entity.pdbx_description
1 polymer ?
#
loop_
_entity_poly.entity_id
_entity_poly.type
_entity_poly.pdbx_seq_one_letter_code
_entity_poly.pdbx_strand_id
1 'polypeptide(L)'
;MDYRNESSDTLRNKCAACYRQFNKKEHLVEHMRTSYHSVHEPMCGVCKKHCRSFESLREHLIGPLPKAECERIFKERGCDICLSILGNRTSLRAHRESCLSRPNNNGLLYRMANLGIQDELRIDNSRGRVVALACKMVGGGSDGSLDLCARVCLIDEHERILFHSYIKPNIPVTNYRYEMTGIRPEYLRDAMPLKNVSRKIQEFLCNGEPIWQIRSKGGRSRILVGHGLDHDLKCLEMDYPAIKMRDTAKYPPLMKTSKLSNSLKYLTRAYLGYDIQSGVQDPYEDCVATMKLYMRMKLSQFHKKENYPLATDPQNKNNFASWRQNELERMTPDQLLDISRSDYYCWCLDSQDY
;
A
#
# COMPACT_ATOMS: atom_id res chain seq x y z
N MET A 1 -11.60 59.77 -18.31
CA MET A 1 -10.41 59.22 -17.64
C MET A 1 -10.94 58.29 -16.56
N ASP A 2 -11.21 57.05 -16.95
CA ASP A 2 -11.83 56.07 -16.07
C ASP A 2 -10.73 55.40 -15.25
N TYR A 3 -10.63 55.79 -13.98
CA TYR A 3 -9.85 55.08 -12.97
C TYR A 3 -10.48 53.70 -12.76
N ARG A 4 -9.92 52.68 -13.43
CA ARG A 4 -10.16 51.28 -13.09
C ARG A 4 -9.60 51.03 -11.70
N ASN A 5 -10.51 50.93 -10.75
CA ASN A 5 -10.29 50.48 -9.38
C ASN A 5 -9.66 49.08 -9.43
N GLU A 6 -8.37 48.97 -9.10
CA GLU A 6 -7.70 47.70 -8.83
C GLU A 6 -8.45 47.02 -7.68
N SER A 7 -9.09 45.89 -7.98
CA SER A 7 -9.78 45.11 -6.94
C SER A 7 -8.76 44.69 -5.90
N SER A 8 -8.96 45.13 -4.66
CA SER A 8 -8.20 44.69 -3.49
C SER A 8 -8.13 43.16 -3.47
N ASP A 9 -6.94 42.60 -3.62
CA ASP A 9 -6.69 41.19 -3.40
C ASP A 9 -7.06 40.88 -1.95
N THR A 10 -8.27 40.35 -1.74
CA THR A 10 -8.70 39.92 -0.41
C THR A 10 -7.67 38.91 0.08
N LEU A 11 -6.99 39.18 1.20
CA LEU A 11 -5.97 38.28 1.77
C LEU A 11 -6.60 36.90 2.04
N ARG A 12 -6.48 35.98 1.08
CA ARG A 12 -7.05 34.63 1.21
C ARG A 12 -6.15 33.78 2.09
N ASN A 13 -6.75 33.08 3.05
CA ASN A 13 -6.06 32.18 3.95
C ASN A 13 -5.69 30.91 3.18
N LYS A 14 -4.42 30.73 2.84
CA LYS A 14 -3.93 29.61 2.04
C LYS A 14 -3.31 28.53 2.93
N CYS A 15 -3.69 27.27 2.71
CA CYS A 15 -3.03 26.13 3.35
C CYS A 15 -1.58 25.98 2.84
N ALA A 16 -0.61 25.81 3.76
CA ALA A 16 0.80 25.64 3.42
C ALA A 16 1.09 24.31 2.68
N ALA A 17 0.31 23.26 2.95
CA ALA A 17 0.52 21.93 2.38
C ALA A 17 -0.17 21.73 1.03
N CYS A 18 -1.51 21.87 0.97
CA CYS A 18 -2.28 21.56 -0.24
C CYS A 18 -2.61 22.79 -1.11
N TYR A 19 -2.28 24.01 -0.63
CA TYR A 19 -2.53 25.28 -1.31
C TYR A 19 -4.01 25.63 -1.56
N ARG A 20 -4.95 24.96 -0.91
CA ARG A 20 -6.37 25.38 -0.88
C ARG A 20 -6.48 26.77 -0.22
N GLN A 21 -7.36 27.60 -0.76
CA GLN A 21 -7.60 28.97 -0.29
C GLN A 21 -8.96 29.05 0.42
N PHE A 22 -9.01 29.81 1.49
CA PHE A 22 -10.20 30.02 2.31
C PHE A 22 -10.42 31.51 2.55
N ASN A 23 -11.68 31.94 2.48
CA ASN A 23 -12.04 33.34 2.74
C ASN A 23 -11.87 33.71 4.21
N LYS A 24 -12.03 32.73 5.12
CA LYS A 24 -11.93 32.93 6.57
C LYS A 24 -10.86 32.02 7.17
N LYS A 25 -10.20 32.51 8.22
CA LYS A 25 -9.17 31.76 8.95
C LYS A 25 -9.75 30.53 9.66
N GLU A 26 -10.95 30.63 10.20
CA GLU A 26 -11.69 29.53 10.85
C GLU A 26 -11.80 28.29 9.93
N HIS A 27 -12.10 28.50 8.64
CA HIS A 27 -12.21 27.41 7.67
C HIS A 27 -10.85 26.78 7.32
N LEU A 28 -9.77 27.58 7.31
CA LEU A 28 -8.42 27.03 7.15
C LEU A 28 -8.05 26.13 8.33
N VAL A 29 -8.36 26.56 9.56
CA VAL A 29 -8.11 25.75 10.76
C VAL A 29 -8.89 24.44 10.71
N GLU A 30 -10.18 24.49 10.35
CA GLU A 30 -11.01 23.29 10.24
C GLU A 30 -10.53 22.33 9.14
N HIS A 31 -10.06 22.88 8.01
CA HIS A 31 -9.41 22.09 6.98
C HIS A 31 -8.15 21.39 7.50
N MET A 32 -7.28 22.09 8.25
CA MET A 32 -6.06 21.49 8.81
C MET A 32 -6.35 20.38 9.83
N ARG A 33 -7.44 20.51 10.62
CA ARG A 33 -7.88 19.47 11.57
C ARG A 33 -8.28 18.17 10.90
N THR A 34 -8.89 18.27 9.72
CA THR A 34 -9.50 17.12 9.04
C THR A 34 -8.64 16.56 7.92
N SER A 35 -7.59 17.27 7.50
CA SER A 35 -6.75 16.85 6.36
C SER A 35 -5.47 16.11 6.74
N TYR A 36 -5.01 16.23 7.99
CA TYR A 36 -3.89 15.45 8.52
C TYR A 36 -2.61 15.57 7.68
N HIS A 37 -2.32 16.80 7.24
CA HIS A 37 -1.18 17.04 6.38
C HIS A 37 0.12 16.70 7.08
N SER A 38 1.01 15.99 6.40
CA SER A 38 2.29 15.62 6.98
C SER A 38 3.34 15.38 5.90
N VAL A 39 4.60 15.34 6.31
CA VAL A 39 5.73 14.95 5.44
C VAL A 39 5.56 13.55 4.87
N HIS A 40 4.68 12.73 5.46
CA HIS A 40 4.44 11.37 5.01
C HIS A 40 3.56 11.27 3.75
N GLU A 41 2.81 12.33 3.43
CA GLU A 41 1.96 12.36 2.24
C GLU A 41 2.78 12.43 0.93
N PRO A 42 2.29 11.83 -0.16
CA PRO A 42 2.84 12.08 -1.50
C PRO A 42 2.95 13.58 -1.80
N MET A 43 4.15 14.03 -2.20
CA MET A 43 4.41 15.44 -2.49
C MET A 43 4.87 15.66 -3.93
N CYS A 44 4.43 16.76 -4.54
CA CYS A 44 4.94 17.19 -5.83
C CYS A 44 6.41 17.60 -5.73
N GLY A 45 7.27 16.94 -6.51
CA GLY A 45 8.71 17.27 -6.56
C GLY A 45 9.00 18.70 -6.99
N VAL A 46 8.10 19.32 -7.78
CA VAL A 46 8.21 20.68 -8.33
C VAL A 46 7.67 21.72 -7.36
N CYS A 47 6.37 21.73 -7.10
CA CYS A 47 5.72 22.79 -6.32
C CYS A 47 5.57 22.47 -4.84
N LYS A 48 6.02 21.30 -4.37
CA LYS A 48 5.90 20.82 -2.97
C LYS A 48 4.48 20.69 -2.42
N LYS A 49 3.46 20.75 -3.29
CA LYS A 49 2.08 20.47 -2.90
C LYS A 49 1.96 19.06 -2.32
N HIS A 50 1.38 18.95 -1.14
CA HIS A 50 0.96 17.69 -0.53
C HIS A 50 -0.31 17.17 -1.20
N CYS A 51 -0.29 15.89 -1.52
CA CYS A 51 -1.37 15.15 -2.14
C CYS A 51 -1.75 13.98 -1.24
N ARG A 52 -3.05 13.80 -1.02
CA ARG A 52 -3.56 12.73 -0.14
C ARG A 52 -3.17 11.33 -0.60
N SER A 53 -3.09 11.12 -1.91
CA SER A 53 -2.74 9.86 -2.54
C SER A 53 -1.81 10.07 -3.74
N PHE A 54 -1.11 9.01 -4.14
CA PHE A 54 -0.31 9.02 -5.36
C PHE A 54 -1.17 9.23 -6.61
N GLU A 55 -2.45 8.84 -6.57
CA GLU A 55 -3.41 9.17 -7.61
C GLU A 55 -3.63 10.68 -7.72
N SER A 56 -3.86 11.35 -6.58
CA SER A 56 -4.00 12.80 -6.54
C SER A 56 -2.74 13.52 -7.01
N LEU A 57 -1.56 12.94 -6.74
CA LEU A 57 -0.28 13.44 -7.25
C LEU A 57 -0.13 13.23 -8.76
N ARG A 58 -0.53 12.06 -9.27
CA ARG A 58 -0.54 11.74 -10.70
C ARG A 58 -1.44 12.70 -11.46
N GLU A 59 -2.66 12.92 -10.98
CA GLU A 59 -3.61 13.89 -11.56
C GLU A 59 -3.05 15.32 -11.55
N HIS A 60 -2.31 15.70 -10.50
CA HIS A 60 -1.67 17.01 -10.44
C HIS A 60 -0.55 17.19 -11.47
N LEU A 61 0.14 16.12 -11.86
CA LEU A 61 1.31 16.14 -12.73
C LEU A 61 0.99 15.87 -14.20
N ILE A 62 0.05 14.95 -14.46
CA ILE A 62 -0.27 14.39 -15.79
C ILE A 62 -1.79 14.31 -16.03
N GLY A 63 -2.62 14.74 -15.08
CA GLY A 63 -4.08 14.71 -15.21
C GLY A 63 -4.60 15.78 -16.19
N PRO A 64 -5.92 16.02 -16.20
CA PRO A 64 -6.56 16.92 -17.17
C PRO A 64 -6.31 18.41 -16.87
N LEU A 65 -5.99 18.76 -15.62
CA LEU A 65 -5.80 20.15 -15.16
C LEU A 65 -4.53 20.32 -14.31
N PRO A 66 -3.34 20.01 -14.86
CA PRO A 66 -2.10 20.19 -14.13
C PRO A 66 -1.72 21.68 -14.09
N LYS A 67 -0.92 22.08 -13.09
CA LYS A 67 -0.33 23.43 -13.13
C LYS A 67 0.71 23.45 -14.25
N ALA A 68 0.63 24.45 -15.14
CA ALA A 68 1.47 24.55 -16.33
C ALA A 68 2.97 24.30 -16.05
N GLU A 69 3.52 24.89 -14.98
CA GLU A 69 4.93 24.71 -14.62
C GLU A 69 5.26 23.29 -14.13
N CYS A 70 4.36 22.68 -13.35
CA CYS A 70 4.52 21.30 -12.88
C CYS A 70 4.45 20.32 -14.05
N GLU A 71 3.48 20.49 -14.94
CA GLU A 71 3.32 19.70 -16.16
C GLU A 71 4.57 19.80 -17.04
N ARG A 72 5.03 21.02 -17.33
CA ARG A 72 6.19 21.28 -18.18
C ARG A 72 7.44 20.59 -17.65
N ILE A 73 7.75 20.75 -16.36
CA ILE A 73 8.91 20.10 -15.74
C ILE A 73 8.76 18.58 -15.72
N PHE A 74 7.56 18.08 -15.37
CA PHE A 74 7.32 16.64 -15.29
C PHE A 74 7.38 15.97 -16.66
N LYS A 75 6.86 16.60 -17.71
CA LYS A 75 6.96 16.09 -19.09
C LYS A 75 8.40 15.94 -19.56
N GLU A 76 9.28 16.83 -19.10
CA GLU A 76 10.70 16.79 -19.46
C GLU A 76 11.50 15.80 -18.62
N ARG A 77 11.25 15.75 -17.31
CA ARG A 77 12.15 15.09 -16.34
C ARG A 77 11.46 14.14 -15.36
N GLY A 78 10.15 13.97 -15.45
CA GLY A 78 9.34 13.15 -14.56
C GLY A 78 9.26 11.70 -15.01
N CYS A 79 9.25 10.78 -14.04
CA CYS A 79 8.96 9.37 -14.28
C CYS A 79 7.48 9.09 -14.01
N ASP A 80 6.77 8.56 -15.00
CA ASP A 80 5.35 8.20 -14.94
C ASP A 80 5.02 7.03 -14.01
N ILE A 81 6.02 6.25 -13.59
CA ILE A 81 5.85 5.11 -12.69
C ILE A 81 5.94 5.55 -11.23
N CYS A 82 7.08 6.14 -10.84
CA CYS A 82 7.35 6.54 -9.45
C CYS A 82 6.99 7.99 -9.12
N LEU A 83 6.57 8.78 -10.12
CA LEU A 83 6.21 10.20 -10.01
C LEU A 83 7.35 11.12 -9.53
N SER A 84 8.59 10.63 -9.54
CA SER A 84 9.78 11.41 -9.17
C SER A 84 10.22 12.33 -10.31
N ILE A 85 10.78 13.49 -9.96
CA ILE A 85 11.45 14.41 -10.89
C ILE A 85 12.96 14.13 -10.86
N LEU A 86 13.53 13.86 -12.03
CA LEU A 86 14.95 13.55 -12.18
C LEU A 86 15.73 14.82 -12.58
N GLY A 87 17.06 14.78 -12.48
CA GLY A 87 17.90 15.95 -12.78
C GLY A 87 17.79 16.41 -14.23
N ASN A 88 17.80 15.47 -15.18
CA ASN A 88 17.72 15.72 -16.62
C ASN A 88 17.13 14.51 -17.38
N ARG A 89 16.95 14.66 -18.70
CA ARG A 89 16.38 13.63 -19.58
C ARG A 89 17.19 12.34 -19.65
N THR A 90 18.51 12.42 -19.56
CA THR A 90 19.41 11.26 -19.57
C THR A 90 19.25 10.44 -18.29
N SER A 91 19.21 11.10 -17.14
CA SER A 91 18.91 10.47 -15.85
C SER A 91 17.52 9.81 -15.83
N LEU A 92 16.52 10.44 -16.46
CA LEU A 92 15.19 9.84 -16.60
C LEU A 92 15.23 8.55 -17.43
N ARG A 93 15.94 8.53 -18.56
CA ARG A 93 16.08 7.31 -19.38
C ARG A 93 16.75 6.18 -18.60
N ALA A 94 17.89 6.46 -17.97
CA ALA A 94 18.60 5.49 -17.14
C ALA A 94 17.73 5.01 -15.95
N HIS A 95 17.01 5.92 -15.31
CA HIS A 95 16.12 5.59 -14.21
C HIS A 95 14.97 4.67 -14.65
N ARG A 96 14.36 4.90 -15.82
CA ARG A 96 13.15 4.20 -16.26
C ARG A 96 13.34 2.68 -16.32
N GLU A 97 14.50 2.22 -16.77
CA GLU A 97 14.83 0.78 -16.82
C GLU A 97 14.85 0.16 -15.41
N SER A 98 15.51 0.82 -14.46
CA SER A 98 15.56 0.38 -13.05
C SER A 98 14.24 0.57 -12.28
N CYS A 99 13.40 1.52 -12.73
CA CYS A 99 12.13 1.85 -12.08
C CYS A 99 11.04 0.82 -12.42
N LEU A 100 11.14 0.19 -13.59
CA LEU A 100 10.32 -0.94 -13.96
C LEU A 100 10.67 -2.13 -13.06
N SER A 101 9.81 -2.44 -12.10
CA SER A 101 10.02 -3.55 -11.17
C SER A 101 9.55 -4.86 -11.79
N ARG A 102 10.13 -5.27 -12.92
CA ARG A 102 9.81 -6.55 -13.53
C ARG A 102 9.97 -7.69 -12.50
N PRO A 103 9.10 -8.71 -12.51
CA PRO A 103 9.28 -9.89 -11.66
C PRO A 103 10.66 -10.52 -11.87
N ASN A 104 11.29 -11.00 -10.81
CA ASN A 104 12.55 -11.74 -10.96
C ASN A 104 12.28 -13.07 -11.70
N ASN A 105 13.35 -13.70 -12.21
CA ASN A 105 13.28 -15.02 -12.86
C ASN A 105 12.76 -16.15 -11.93
N ASN A 106 12.50 -15.87 -10.64
CA ASN A 106 11.86 -16.78 -9.69
C ASN A 106 10.49 -17.30 -10.18
N GLY A 107 9.84 -16.62 -11.12
CA GLY A 107 8.65 -17.16 -11.79
C GLY A 107 8.88 -18.50 -12.50
N LEU A 108 10.09 -18.77 -13.01
CA LEU A 108 10.44 -20.08 -13.57
C LEU A 108 10.56 -21.15 -12.48
N LEU A 109 11.21 -20.81 -11.36
CA LEU A 109 11.33 -21.71 -10.21
C LEU A 109 9.96 -22.07 -9.63
N TYR A 110 9.04 -21.10 -9.58
CA TYR A 110 7.66 -21.36 -9.18
C TYR A 110 6.93 -22.32 -10.12
N ARG A 111 7.08 -22.13 -11.45
CA ARG A 111 6.49 -23.05 -12.43
C ARG A 111 7.03 -24.47 -12.25
N MET A 112 8.31 -24.62 -11.91
CA MET A 112 8.91 -25.92 -11.59
C MET A 112 8.34 -26.51 -10.28
N ALA A 113 8.19 -25.70 -9.23
CA ALA A 113 7.57 -26.13 -7.97
C ALA A 113 6.11 -26.58 -8.15
N ASN A 114 5.32 -25.88 -8.97
CA ASN A 114 3.96 -26.29 -9.34
C ASN A 114 3.89 -27.62 -10.11
N LEU A 115 4.97 -28.02 -10.78
CA LEU A 115 5.07 -29.31 -11.48
C LEU A 115 5.52 -30.46 -10.56
N GLY A 116 5.64 -30.23 -9.25
CA GLY A 116 6.06 -31.26 -8.30
C GLY A 116 7.55 -31.62 -8.39
N ILE A 117 8.33 -30.86 -9.16
CA ILE A 117 9.80 -30.96 -9.19
C ILE A 117 10.30 -30.21 -7.96
N GLN A 118 10.29 -30.90 -6.81
CA GLN A 118 10.85 -30.40 -5.57
C GLN A 118 12.36 -30.30 -5.75
N ASP A 119 12.88 -29.09 -5.90
CA ASP A 119 14.11 -28.83 -5.16
C ASP A 119 13.68 -28.84 -3.69
N GLU A 120 14.37 -29.59 -2.84
CA GLU A 120 14.31 -29.36 -1.40
C GLU A 120 14.79 -27.91 -1.21
N LEU A 121 13.88 -26.95 -1.37
CA LEU A 121 14.09 -25.58 -0.99
C LEU A 121 14.30 -25.67 0.51
N ARG A 122 15.57 -25.85 0.90
CA ARG A 122 16.06 -25.57 2.23
C ARG A 122 15.49 -24.21 2.51
N ILE A 123 14.44 -24.21 3.32
CA ILE A 123 13.87 -23.02 3.93
C ILE A 123 14.99 -22.57 4.84
N ASP A 124 15.98 -21.90 4.24
CA ASP A 124 16.88 -21.07 4.98
C ASP A 124 15.94 -20.19 5.77
N ASN A 125 16.03 -20.28 7.09
CA ASN A 125 15.16 -19.59 8.04
C ASN A 125 15.48 -18.10 7.94
N SER A 126 15.13 -17.56 6.78
CA SER A 126 15.71 -16.35 6.27
C SER A 126 15.19 -15.28 7.18
N ARG A 127 16.11 -14.40 7.54
CA ARG A 127 15.89 -13.26 8.43
C ARG A 127 14.89 -12.25 7.85
N GLY A 128 14.20 -12.60 6.76
CA GLY A 128 13.16 -11.82 6.13
C GLY A 128 12.04 -11.53 7.12
N ARG A 129 11.96 -10.28 7.53
CA ARG A 129 10.96 -9.80 8.49
C ARG A 129 9.62 -9.52 7.83
N VAL A 130 9.53 -9.61 6.51
CA VAL A 130 8.34 -9.29 5.73
C VAL A 130 7.96 -10.47 4.86
N VAL A 131 6.68 -10.82 4.85
CA VAL A 131 6.12 -11.85 3.98
C VAL A 131 4.88 -11.31 3.27
N ALA A 132 4.63 -11.76 2.05
CA ALA A 132 3.41 -11.43 1.32
C ALA A 132 2.53 -12.65 1.15
N LEU A 133 1.23 -12.47 1.36
CA LEU A 133 0.18 -13.49 1.25
C LEU A 133 -0.85 -13.08 0.20
N ALA A 134 -1.29 -14.05 -0.59
CA ALA A 134 -2.47 -13.92 -1.42
C ALA A 134 -3.18 -15.27 -1.56
N CYS A 135 -4.50 -15.21 -1.67
CA CYS A 135 -5.34 -16.38 -1.83
C CYS A 135 -6.10 -16.35 -3.17
N LYS A 136 -6.59 -17.52 -3.58
CA LYS A 136 -7.61 -17.66 -4.61
C LYS A 136 -8.79 -18.42 -4.04
N MET A 137 -9.96 -17.87 -4.34
CA MET A 137 -11.22 -18.29 -3.74
C MET A 137 -12.10 -18.94 -4.79
N VAL A 138 -12.79 -19.99 -4.37
CA VAL A 138 -13.92 -20.60 -5.09
C VAL A 138 -15.21 -20.27 -4.34
N GLY A 139 -16.35 -20.43 -5.01
CA GLY A 139 -17.68 -20.25 -4.44
C GLY A 139 -18.21 -21.51 -3.78
N GLY A 140 -18.78 -21.35 -2.60
CA GLY A 140 -19.58 -22.33 -1.88
C GLY A 140 -20.98 -21.80 -1.55
N GLY A 141 -21.74 -22.60 -0.80
CA GLY A 141 -23.14 -22.30 -0.50
C GLY A 141 -24.06 -22.62 -1.68
N SER A 142 -25.38 -22.55 -1.45
CA SER A 142 -26.39 -22.93 -2.46
C SER A 142 -26.36 -22.05 -3.71
N ASP A 143 -25.87 -20.81 -3.60
CA ASP A 143 -25.81 -19.83 -4.68
C ASP A 143 -24.37 -19.54 -5.16
N GLY A 144 -23.35 -20.19 -4.56
CA GLY A 144 -21.94 -19.96 -4.90
C GLY A 144 -21.38 -18.61 -4.44
N SER A 145 -22.12 -17.86 -3.62
CA SER A 145 -21.73 -16.52 -3.15
C SER A 145 -20.68 -16.54 -2.05
N LEU A 146 -20.57 -17.65 -1.30
CA LEU A 146 -19.63 -17.76 -0.20
C LEU A 146 -18.21 -17.99 -0.71
N ASP A 147 -17.30 -17.08 -0.39
CA ASP A 147 -15.88 -17.23 -0.70
C ASP A 147 -15.22 -18.31 0.17
N LEU A 148 -14.62 -19.30 -0.48
CA LEU A 148 -13.85 -20.37 0.14
C LEU A 148 -12.42 -20.35 -0.38
N CYS A 149 -11.45 -20.29 0.52
CA CYS A 149 -10.05 -20.34 0.14
C CYS A 149 -9.70 -21.71 -0.46
N ALA A 150 -9.16 -21.72 -1.68
CA ALA A 150 -8.85 -22.94 -2.42
C ALA A 150 -7.39 -23.04 -2.88
N ARG A 151 -6.68 -21.90 -2.92
CA ARG A 151 -5.23 -21.85 -3.18
C ARG A 151 -4.63 -20.68 -2.42
N VAL A 152 -3.44 -20.87 -1.87
CA VAL A 152 -2.71 -19.82 -1.16
C VAL A 152 -1.25 -19.82 -1.58
N CYS A 153 -0.65 -18.63 -1.58
CA CYS A 153 0.79 -18.45 -1.71
C CYS A 153 1.28 -17.51 -0.60
N LEU A 154 2.48 -17.80 -0.08
CA LEU A 154 3.22 -17.00 0.88
C LEU A 154 4.67 -16.92 0.38
N ILE A 155 5.17 -15.70 0.22
CA ILE A 155 6.55 -15.43 -0.23
C ILE A 155 7.28 -14.54 0.77
N ASP A 156 8.61 -14.55 0.71
CA ASP A 156 9.45 -13.57 1.38
C ASP A 156 9.68 -12.29 0.55
N GLU A 157 10.44 -11.37 1.12
CA GLU A 157 10.87 -10.11 0.50
C GLU A 157 11.73 -10.26 -0.77
N HIS A 158 12.28 -11.44 -1.03
CA HIS A 158 13.10 -11.76 -2.19
C HIS A 158 12.35 -12.52 -3.28
N GLU A 159 11.01 -12.54 -3.20
CA GLU A 159 10.15 -13.28 -4.13
C GLU A 159 10.36 -14.81 -4.06
N ARG A 160 10.90 -15.33 -2.94
CA ARG A 160 11.03 -16.77 -2.72
C ARG A 160 9.81 -17.31 -2.03
N ILE A 161 9.35 -18.48 -2.48
CA ILE A 161 8.16 -19.12 -1.92
C ILE A 161 8.51 -19.75 -0.58
N LEU A 162 7.80 -19.33 0.46
CA LEU A 162 7.86 -19.93 1.78
C LEU A 162 6.82 -21.05 1.91
N PHE A 163 5.64 -20.82 1.34
CA PHE A 163 4.55 -21.78 1.37
C PHE A 163 3.60 -21.55 0.20
N HIS A 164 3.18 -22.63 -0.46
CA HIS A 164 2.07 -22.60 -1.40
C HIS A 164 1.30 -23.91 -1.29
N SER A 165 -0.02 -23.86 -1.42
CA SER A 165 -0.84 -25.06 -1.32
C SER A 165 -2.20 -24.85 -1.99
N TYR A 166 -2.74 -25.91 -2.58
CA TYR A 166 -4.18 -26.05 -2.72
C TYR A 166 -4.79 -26.37 -1.36
N ILE A 167 -6.02 -25.93 -1.15
CA ILE A 167 -6.71 -26.04 0.13
C ILE A 167 -8.02 -26.77 -0.08
N LYS A 168 -8.27 -27.80 0.73
CA LYS A 168 -9.56 -28.48 0.77
C LYS A 168 -10.53 -27.67 1.64
N PRO A 169 -11.58 -27.05 1.06
CA PRO A 169 -12.53 -26.25 1.83
C PRO A 169 -13.37 -27.11 2.76
N ASN A 170 -13.86 -26.50 3.85
CA ASN A 170 -14.67 -27.19 4.87
C ASN A 170 -16.09 -27.56 4.38
N ILE A 171 -16.58 -26.87 3.35
CA ILE A 171 -17.90 -27.11 2.73
C ILE A 171 -17.75 -27.41 1.24
N PRO A 172 -18.76 -28.02 0.59
CA PRO A 172 -18.72 -28.29 -0.84
C PRO A 172 -18.55 -27.03 -1.69
N VAL A 173 -17.69 -27.13 -2.70
CA VAL A 173 -17.52 -26.10 -3.73
C VAL A 173 -18.66 -26.22 -4.74
N THR A 174 -19.41 -25.14 -4.94
CA THR A 174 -20.51 -25.05 -5.90
C THR A 174 -20.13 -24.25 -7.15
N ASN A 175 -19.12 -23.38 -7.07
CA ASN A 175 -18.62 -22.62 -8.21
C ASN A 175 -17.10 -22.49 -8.16
N TYR A 176 -16.37 -23.12 -9.08
CA TYR A 176 -14.90 -23.08 -9.10
C TYR A 176 -14.32 -21.77 -9.64
N ARG A 177 -15.14 -20.91 -10.25
CA ARG A 177 -14.71 -19.64 -10.87
C ARG A 177 -13.57 -19.85 -11.88
N TYR A 178 -13.71 -20.87 -12.72
CA TYR A 178 -12.66 -21.40 -13.60
C TYR A 178 -11.91 -20.34 -14.40
N GLU A 179 -12.63 -19.37 -14.98
CA GLU A 179 -12.04 -18.31 -15.80
C GLU A 179 -11.02 -17.45 -15.02
N MET A 180 -11.27 -17.26 -13.72
CA MET A 180 -10.41 -16.46 -12.85
C MET A 180 -9.37 -17.30 -12.13
N THR A 181 -9.71 -18.50 -11.67
CA THR A 181 -8.87 -19.26 -10.72
C THR A 181 -8.10 -20.41 -11.38
N GLY A 182 -8.61 -20.95 -12.49
CA GLY A 182 -8.10 -22.18 -13.10
C GLY A 182 -8.17 -23.42 -12.19
N ILE A 183 -8.86 -23.35 -11.05
CA ILE A 183 -8.91 -24.43 -10.06
C ILE A 183 -9.87 -25.51 -10.52
N ARG A 184 -9.39 -26.76 -10.53
CA ARG A 184 -10.17 -27.95 -10.87
C ARG A 184 -10.50 -28.80 -9.64
N PRO A 185 -11.62 -29.55 -9.65
CA PRO A 185 -11.98 -30.46 -8.56
C PRO A 185 -10.85 -31.44 -8.21
N GLU A 186 -10.13 -31.92 -9.21
CA GLU A 186 -8.97 -32.80 -9.07
C GLU A 186 -7.90 -32.21 -8.13
N TYR A 187 -7.66 -30.89 -8.19
CA TYR A 187 -6.65 -30.23 -7.36
C TYR A 187 -7.06 -30.14 -5.88
N LEU A 188 -8.36 -30.22 -5.58
CA LEU A 188 -8.89 -30.08 -4.22
C LEU A 188 -9.14 -31.42 -3.52
N ARG A 189 -9.13 -32.54 -4.26
CA ARG A 189 -9.45 -33.88 -3.75
C ARG A 189 -8.54 -34.28 -2.59
N ASP A 190 -7.23 -34.18 -2.84
CA ASP A 190 -6.15 -34.55 -1.92
C ASP A 190 -5.40 -33.31 -1.38
N ALA A 191 -6.02 -32.14 -1.49
CA ALA A 191 -5.48 -30.89 -0.99
C ALA A 191 -5.40 -30.86 0.54
N MET A 192 -4.51 -30.01 1.05
CA MET A 192 -4.31 -29.84 2.49
C MET A 192 -5.58 -29.26 3.14
N PRO A 193 -6.06 -29.80 4.27
CA PRO A 193 -7.19 -29.23 5.00
C PRO A 193 -6.93 -27.79 5.43
N LEU A 194 -7.96 -26.93 5.38
CA LEU A 194 -7.88 -25.50 5.75
C LEU A 194 -7.13 -25.27 7.06
N LYS A 195 -7.52 -25.97 8.15
CA LYS A 195 -6.89 -25.81 9.47
C LYS A 195 -5.37 -26.08 9.47
N ASN A 196 -4.90 -27.02 8.64
CA ASN A 196 -3.47 -27.31 8.54
C ASN A 196 -2.72 -26.20 7.81
N VAL A 197 -3.33 -25.67 6.76
CA VAL A 197 -2.82 -24.52 6.00
C VAL A 197 -2.74 -23.28 6.90
N SER A 198 -3.82 -22.96 7.60
CA SER A 198 -3.89 -21.81 8.50
C SER A 198 -2.83 -21.87 9.60
N ARG A 199 -2.66 -23.05 10.22
CA ARG A 199 -1.61 -23.28 11.21
C ARG A 199 -0.20 -23.07 10.64
N LYS A 200 0.10 -23.61 9.45
CA LYS A 200 1.41 -23.39 8.81
C LYS A 200 1.67 -21.91 8.52
N ILE A 201 0.67 -21.19 8.01
CA ILE A 201 0.81 -19.74 7.76
C ILE A 201 1.04 -19.00 9.08
N GLN A 202 0.30 -19.32 10.15
CA GLN A 202 0.51 -18.73 11.46
C GLN A 202 1.93 -18.98 11.98
N GLU A 203 2.47 -20.20 11.82
CA GLU A 203 3.85 -20.52 12.21
C GLU A 203 4.87 -19.61 11.49
N PHE A 204 4.71 -19.39 10.19
CA PHE A 204 5.56 -18.46 9.44
C PHE A 204 5.41 -17.01 9.92
N LEU A 205 4.19 -16.54 10.17
CA LEU A 205 3.92 -15.16 10.59
C LEU A 205 4.38 -14.87 12.02
N CYS A 206 4.19 -15.83 12.91
CA CYS A 206 4.55 -15.74 14.32
C CYS A 206 6.06 -15.91 14.53
N ASN A 207 6.70 -16.75 13.70
CA ASN A 207 8.15 -16.99 13.74
C ASN A 207 8.67 -17.31 15.15
N GLY A 208 7.92 -18.17 15.86
CA GLY A 208 8.20 -18.60 17.22
C GLY A 208 7.81 -17.61 18.33
N GLU A 209 7.13 -16.50 18.01
CA GLU A 209 6.49 -15.63 19.01
C GLU A 209 5.01 -15.97 19.18
N PRO A 210 4.50 -16.04 20.41
CA PRO A 210 3.06 -16.21 20.60
C PRO A 210 2.31 -14.94 20.18
N ILE A 211 1.12 -15.10 19.59
CA ILE A 211 0.32 -14.01 19.01
C ILE A 211 0.09 -12.86 20.01
N TRP A 212 -0.19 -13.17 21.28
CA TRP A 212 -0.44 -12.17 22.33
C TRP A 212 0.81 -11.36 22.75
N GLN A 213 2.01 -11.77 22.35
CA GLN A 213 3.26 -11.02 22.59
C GLN A 213 3.71 -10.22 21.38
N ILE A 214 2.98 -10.27 20.25
CA ILE A 214 3.33 -9.49 19.06
C ILE A 214 3.20 -8.00 19.37
N ARG A 215 4.30 -7.28 19.20
CA ARG A 215 4.42 -5.83 19.43
C ARG A 215 4.60 -5.09 18.12
N SER A 216 4.30 -3.79 18.14
CA SER A 216 4.54 -2.90 17.00
C SER A 216 5.99 -2.95 16.53
N LYS A 217 6.92 -2.81 17.49
CA LYS A 217 8.36 -2.78 17.28
C LYS A 217 9.08 -3.89 18.05
N GLY A 218 10.17 -4.37 17.47
CA GLY A 218 10.92 -5.51 18.00
C GLY A 218 10.20 -6.85 17.81
N GLY A 219 10.87 -7.90 18.27
CA GLY A 219 10.41 -9.28 18.14
C GLY A 219 10.81 -9.97 16.84
N ARG A 220 10.33 -11.20 16.69
CA ARG A 220 10.58 -12.12 15.57
C ARG A 220 9.38 -12.25 14.63
N SER A 221 8.18 -11.87 15.07
CA SER A 221 6.96 -11.85 14.26
C SER A 221 7.14 -11.02 12.99
N ARG A 222 6.60 -11.53 11.87
CA ARG A 222 6.82 -10.99 10.53
C ARG A 222 5.72 -10.02 10.12
N ILE A 223 6.08 -8.98 9.40
CA ILE A 223 5.12 -8.07 8.77
C ILE A 223 4.41 -8.83 7.64
N LEU A 224 3.08 -8.81 7.64
CA LEU A 224 2.23 -9.41 6.62
C LEU A 224 1.80 -8.36 5.60
N VAL A 225 2.19 -8.54 4.35
CA VAL A 225 1.83 -7.70 3.20
C VAL A 225 0.78 -8.40 2.34
N GLY A 226 -0.16 -7.65 1.79
CA GLY A 226 -1.15 -8.19 0.85
C GLY A 226 -2.06 -7.12 0.25
N HIS A 227 -3.18 -7.57 -0.33
CA HIS A 227 -4.19 -6.71 -0.93
C HIS A 227 -5.60 -7.18 -0.55
N GLY A 228 -6.24 -6.47 0.37
CA GLY A 228 -7.52 -6.90 0.94
C GLY A 228 -7.37 -8.03 1.96
N LEU A 229 -6.36 -7.92 2.84
CA LEU A 229 -5.95 -9.00 3.75
C LEU A 229 -7.07 -9.49 4.67
N ASP A 230 -8.01 -8.62 5.08
CA ASP A 230 -9.16 -9.04 5.88
C ASP A 230 -9.96 -10.17 5.22
N HIS A 231 -10.11 -10.10 3.90
CA HIS A 231 -10.85 -11.08 3.14
C HIS A 231 -10.09 -12.41 3.07
N ASP A 232 -8.79 -12.36 2.79
CA ASP A 232 -7.91 -13.52 2.78
C ASP A 232 -7.88 -14.22 4.14
N LEU A 233 -7.65 -13.46 5.22
CA LEU A 233 -7.54 -13.97 6.58
C LEU A 233 -8.88 -14.54 7.08
N LYS A 234 -10.01 -13.91 6.74
CA LYS A 234 -11.34 -14.44 7.04
C LYS A 234 -11.57 -15.80 6.37
N CYS A 235 -11.21 -15.93 5.09
CA CYS A 235 -11.36 -17.20 4.36
C CYS A 235 -10.36 -18.28 4.84
N LEU A 236 -9.27 -17.87 5.47
CA LEU A 236 -8.31 -18.75 6.14
C LEU A 236 -8.68 -19.07 7.58
N GLU A 237 -9.76 -18.52 8.14
CA GLU A 237 -10.13 -18.66 9.57
C GLU A 237 -8.96 -18.23 10.50
N MET A 238 -8.31 -17.11 10.17
CA MET A 238 -7.12 -16.61 10.87
C MET A 238 -7.30 -15.15 11.32
N ASP A 239 -6.70 -14.83 12.46
CA ASP A 239 -6.49 -13.46 12.92
C ASP A 239 -5.01 -13.13 12.93
N TYR A 240 -4.67 -11.89 12.57
CA TYR A 240 -3.30 -11.38 12.68
C TYR A 240 -3.30 -9.92 13.16
N PRO A 241 -2.39 -9.51 14.06
CA PRO A 241 -2.41 -8.17 14.61
C PRO A 241 -2.31 -7.09 13.52
N ALA A 242 -3.29 -6.17 13.50
CA ALA A 242 -3.37 -5.12 12.49
C ALA A 242 -2.10 -4.25 12.39
N ILE A 243 -1.37 -4.10 13.50
CA ILE A 243 -0.13 -3.34 13.54
C ILE A 243 1.03 -4.00 12.76
N LYS A 244 0.96 -5.31 12.51
CA LYS A 244 1.89 -6.05 11.65
C LYS A 244 1.36 -6.25 10.23
N MET A 245 0.16 -5.74 9.90
CA MET A 245 -0.41 -5.84 8.56
C MET A 245 -0.08 -4.62 7.71
N ARG A 246 0.17 -4.85 6.42
CA ARG A 246 0.47 -3.85 5.40
C ARG A 246 -0.40 -4.15 4.19
N ASP A 247 -1.63 -3.67 4.26
CA ASP A 247 -2.64 -3.90 3.23
C ASP A 247 -2.61 -2.79 2.17
N THR A 248 -2.20 -3.12 0.96
CA THR A 248 -2.14 -2.19 -0.18
C THR A 248 -3.51 -1.66 -0.61
N ALA A 249 -4.61 -2.35 -0.29
CA ALA A 249 -5.96 -1.88 -0.56
C ALA A 249 -6.44 -0.80 0.44
N LYS A 250 -5.84 -0.77 1.64
CA LYS A 250 -6.20 0.15 2.73
C LYS A 250 -5.16 1.23 3.01
N TYR A 251 -3.98 1.15 2.40
CA TYR A 251 -2.92 2.12 2.61
C TYR A 251 -3.28 3.46 1.94
N PRO A 252 -3.52 4.55 2.70
CA PRO A 252 -4.12 5.77 2.15
C PRO A 252 -3.40 6.36 0.93
N PRO A 253 -2.05 6.35 0.85
CA PRO A 253 -1.34 6.79 -0.35
C PRO A 253 -1.69 6.02 -1.63
N LEU A 254 -2.12 4.75 -1.51
CA LEU A 254 -2.49 3.88 -2.64
C LEU A 254 -4.00 3.80 -2.89
N MET A 255 -4.84 4.32 -1.98
CA MET A 255 -6.29 4.29 -2.15
C MET A 255 -6.76 5.25 -3.25
N LYS A 256 -7.88 4.89 -3.90
CA LYS A 256 -8.52 5.74 -4.91
C LYS A 256 -9.22 6.93 -4.25
N THR A 257 -9.97 6.65 -3.19
CA THR A 257 -10.60 7.64 -2.32
C THR A 257 -10.47 7.18 -0.87
N SER A 258 -10.93 7.97 0.11
CA SER A 258 -10.91 7.56 1.52
C SER A 258 -11.75 6.32 1.84
N LYS A 259 -12.64 5.89 0.93
CA LYS A 259 -13.54 4.74 1.12
C LYS A 259 -13.39 3.65 0.05
N LEU A 260 -12.62 3.90 -1.00
CA LEU A 260 -12.51 3.00 -2.15
C LEU A 260 -11.05 2.68 -2.43
N SER A 261 -10.74 1.38 -2.47
CA SER A 261 -9.45 0.86 -2.88
C SER A 261 -9.29 0.90 -4.40
N ASN A 262 -8.04 0.97 -4.85
CA ASN A 262 -7.71 0.61 -6.22
C ASN A 262 -7.56 -0.91 -6.32
N SER A 263 -7.78 -1.49 -7.51
CA SER A 263 -7.47 -2.90 -7.74
C SER A 263 -5.95 -3.13 -7.74
N LEU A 264 -5.51 -4.31 -7.33
CA LEU A 264 -4.09 -4.68 -7.41
C LEU A 264 -3.56 -4.59 -8.84
N LYS A 265 -4.37 -4.98 -9.84
CA LYS A 265 -4.05 -4.84 -11.26
C LYS A 265 -3.75 -3.39 -11.65
N TYR A 266 -4.59 -2.44 -11.22
CA TYR A 266 -4.35 -1.02 -11.45
C TYR A 266 -3.07 -0.54 -10.76
N LEU A 267 -2.90 -0.84 -9.47
CA LEU A 267 -1.73 -0.41 -8.70
C LEU A 267 -0.42 -0.95 -9.31
N THR A 268 -0.43 -2.21 -9.74
CA THR A 268 0.72 -2.86 -10.38
C THR A 268 1.07 -2.16 -11.69
N ARG A 269 0.08 -1.93 -12.55
CA ARG A 269 0.30 -1.23 -13.82
C ARG A 269 0.80 0.20 -13.61
N ALA A 270 0.15 0.95 -12.72
CA ALA A 270 0.43 2.37 -12.51
C ALA A 270 1.77 2.62 -11.80
N TYR A 271 2.12 1.78 -10.81
CA TYR A 271 3.26 2.04 -9.92
C TYR A 271 4.40 1.03 -10.02
N LEU A 272 4.22 -0.10 -10.71
CA LEU A 272 5.29 -1.06 -11.02
C LEU A 272 5.61 -1.16 -12.52
N GLY A 273 4.67 -0.75 -13.39
CA GLY A 273 4.86 -0.65 -14.84
C GLY A 273 4.70 -1.96 -15.61
N TYR A 274 4.01 -2.96 -15.05
CA TYR A 274 3.67 -4.21 -15.73
C TYR A 274 2.23 -4.65 -15.41
N ASP A 275 1.68 -5.54 -16.22
CA ASP A 275 0.35 -6.11 -16.03
C ASP A 275 0.41 -7.44 -15.30
N ILE A 276 -0.61 -7.68 -14.48
CA ILE A 276 -0.88 -8.95 -13.80
C ILE A 276 -2.31 -9.40 -14.10
N GLN A 277 -2.65 -10.64 -13.77
CA GLN A 277 -4.01 -11.15 -13.92
C GLN A 277 -4.52 -11.05 -15.37
N SER A 278 -3.62 -11.35 -16.31
CA SER A 278 -3.90 -11.49 -17.74
C SER A 278 -4.31 -12.93 -18.04
N GLY A 279 -5.53 -13.30 -17.64
CA GLY A 279 -6.06 -14.66 -17.70
C GLY A 279 -6.29 -15.24 -16.30
N VAL A 280 -5.93 -16.51 -16.12
CA VAL A 280 -6.01 -17.19 -14.81
C VAL A 280 -5.11 -16.47 -13.81
N GLN A 281 -5.69 -16.10 -12.68
CA GLN A 281 -5.00 -15.38 -11.61
C GLN A 281 -4.22 -16.35 -10.75
N ASP A 282 -2.92 -16.11 -10.63
CA ASP A 282 -2.04 -16.89 -9.78
C ASP A 282 -1.73 -16.13 -8.47
N PRO A 283 -1.92 -16.75 -7.28
CA PRO A 283 -1.64 -16.06 -6.02
C PRO A 283 -0.16 -15.68 -5.86
N TYR A 284 0.78 -16.36 -6.50
CA TYR A 284 2.19 -15.96 -6.49
C TYR A 284 2.40 -14.61 -7.17
N GLU A 285 1.75 -14.37 -8.31
CA GLU A 285 1.85 -13.10 -9.04
C GLU A 285 1.34 -11.94 -8.17
N ASP A 286 0.23 -12.16 -7.47
CA ASP A 286 -0.34 -11.17 -6.54
C ASP A 286 0.55 -10.92 -5.32
N CYS A 287 1.17 -11.97 -4.76
CA CYS A 287 2.14 -11.83 -3.68
C CYS A 287 3.34 -10.98 -4.11
N VAL A 288 3.89 -11.25 -5.30
CA VAL A 288 5.03 -10.50 -5.85
C VAL A 288 4.65 -9.05 -6.10
N ALA A 289 3.46 -8.80 -6.68
CA ALA A 289 2.97 -7.44 -6.94
C ALA A 289 2.80 -6.64 -5.63
N THR A 290 2.15 -7.23 -4.62
CA THR A 290 1.95 -6.57 -3.32
C THR A 290 3.26 -6.34 -2.58
N MET A 291 4.18 -7.30 -2.59
CA MET A 291 5.52 -7.14 -2.01
C MET A 291 6.30 -6.01 -2.69
N LYS A 292 6.29 -5.93 -4.03
CA LYS A 292 6.96 -4.84 -4.77
C LYS A 292 6.33 -3.48 -4.50
N LEU A 293 5.00 -3.40 -4.40
CA LEU A 293 4.31 -2.17 -3.99
C LEU A 293 4.74 -1.75 -2.59
N TYR A 294 4.75 -2.68 -1.63
CA TYR A 294 5.21 -2.43 -0.28
C TYR A 294 6.66 -1.91 -0.25
N MET A 295 7.58 -2.61 -0.91
CA MET A 295 8.99 -2.19 -0.98
C MET A 295 9.13 -0.82 -1.64
N ARG A 296 8.35 -0.53 -2.68
CA ARG A 296 8.33 0.81 -3.28
C ARG A 296 7.86 1.87 -2.29
N MET A 297 6.78 1.66 -1.55
CA MET A 297 6.32 2.64 -0.55
C MET A 297 7.32 2.79 0.60
N LYS A 298 7.94 1.68 1.03
CA LYS A 298 8.95 1.64 2.10
C LYS A 298 10.22 2.41 1.72
N LEU A 299 10.65 2.35 0.45
CA LEU A 299 11.92 2.93 -0.02
C LEU A 299 11.76 4.29 -0.75
N SER A 300 10.60 4.59 -1.33
CA SER A 300 10.39 5.80 -2.15
C SER A 300 10.36 7.10 -1.35
N GLN A 301 10.34 7.00 -0.02
CA GLN A 301 10.05 8.09 0.89
C GLN A 301 11.11 8.21 1.98
N PHE A 302 12.23 8.88 1.67
CA PHE A 302 13.15 9.37 2.71
C PHE A 302 12.53 10.58 3.41
N HIS A 303 11.55 10.34 4.28
CA HIS A 303 10.98 11.39 5.10
C HIS A 303 11.93 11.73 6.25
N LYS A 304 12.00 13.02 6.60
CA LYS A 304 12.72 13.45 7.80
C LYS A 304 12.16 12.68 8.99
N LYS A 305 13.06 12.15 9.83
CA LYS A 305 12.70 11.42 11.04
C LYS A 305 11.92 12.35 11.96
N GLU A 306 10.67 12.00 12.19
CA GLU A 306 9.83 12.66 13.18
C GLU A 306 10.17 12.09 14.56
N ASN A 307 10.47 12.94 15.55
CA ASN A 307 10.81 12.53 16.93
C ASN A 307 9.56 12.21 17.79
N TYR A 308 8.40 11.97 17.17
CA TYR A 308 7.11 11.93 17.84
C TYR A 308 6.29 10.66 17.52
N PRO A 309 5.22 10.37 18.32
CA PRO A 309 4.48 9.10 18.25
C PRO A 309 3.82 8.85 16.89
N LEU A 310 3.78 7.58 16.50
CA LEU A 310 3.23 7.08 15.23
C LEU A 310 1.70 7.09 15.21
N ALA A 311 1.05 7.08 14.04
CA ALA A 311 -0.42 7.05 13.93
C ALA A 311 -1.08 5.87 14.67
N THR A 312 -0.31 4.81 14.93
CA THR A 312 -0.74 3.65 15.71
C THR A 312 -0.52 3.79 17.21
N ASP A 313 0.21 4.81 17.67
CA ASP A 313 0.45 5.04 19.09
C ASP A 313 -0.80 5.65 19.73
N PRO A 314 -1.25 5.15 20.90
CA PRO A 314 -2.41 5.70 21.60
C PRO A 314 -2.30 7.20 21.94
N GLN A 315 -1.05 7.71 21.99
CA GLN A 315 -0.73 9.11 22.25
C GLN A 315 -0.83 9.99 21.00
N ASN A 316 -0.84 9.42 19.79
CA ASN A 316 -1.00 10.17 18.55
C ASN A 316 -2.47 10.50 18.29
N LYS A 317 -3.01 11.38 19.13
CA LYS A 317 -4.22 12.13 18.79
C LYS A 317 -3.74 13.40 18.11
N ASN A 318 -4.19 13.64 16.88
CA ASN A 318 -3.87 14.84 16.11
C ASN A 318 -3.87 16.07 17.03
N ASN A 319 -2.71 16.71 17.22
CA ASN A 319 -2.45 17.60 18.35
C ASN A 319 -3.40 18.81 18.43
N PHE A 320 -4.14 19.10 17.36
CA PHE A 320 -5.17 20.15 17.31
C PHE A 320 -6.22 20.06 18.42
N ALA A 321 -6.53 18.86 18.93
CA ALA A 321 -7.50 18.70 20.02
C ALA A 321 -7.05 19.34 21.34
N SER A 322 -5.75 19.57 21.52
CA SER A 322 -5.17 20.19 22.73
C SER A 322 -5.16 21.72 22.69
N TRP A 323 -5.53 22.35 21.56
CA TRP A 323 -5.46 23.79 21.37
C TRP A 323 -6.85 24.42 21.29
N ARG A 324 -7.01 25.63 21.83
CA ARG A 324 -8.26 26.39 21.68
C ARG A 324 -8.36 26.97 20.27
N GLN A 325 -9.58 27.12 19.76
CA GLN A 325 -9.85 27.67 18.42
C GLN A 325 -9.11 28.99 18.18
N ASN A 326 -9.23 29.94 19.12
CA ASN A 326 -8.61 31.26 19.01
C ASN A 326 -7.07 31.22 18.97
N GLU A 327 -6.44 30.18 19.54
CA GLU A 327 -4.99 30.02 19.50
C GLU A 327 -4.54 29.54 18.12
N LEU A 328 -5.27 28.58 17.53
CA LEU A 328 -5.02 28.07 16.17
C LEU A 328 -5.23 29.14 15.10
N GLU A 329 -6.25 30.00 15.26
CA GLU A 329 -6.51 31.07 14.31
C GLU A 329 -5.43 32.16 14.30
N ARG A 330 -4.64 32.28 15.38
CA ARG A 330 -3.48 33.19 15.45
C ARG A 330 -2.22 32.60 14.81
N MET A 331 -2.17 31.29 14.57
CA MET A 331 -1.01 30.64 13.95
C MET A 331 -0.92 30.94 12.46
N THR A 332 0.31 30.98 11.93
CA THR A 332 0.54 31.01 10.47
C THR A 332 0.17 29.67 9.83
N PRO A 333 -0.08 29.63 8.50
CA PRO A 333 -0.30 28.35 7.80
C PRO A 333 0.81 27.33 7.98
N ASP A 334 2.08 27.77 8.04
CA ASP A 334 3.22 26.89 8.26
C ASP A 334 3.26 26.35 9.69
N GLN A 335 2.97 27.19 10.70
CA GLN A 335 2.83 26.72 12.09
C GLN A 335 1.69 25.69 12.24
N LEU A 336 0.56 25.88 11.54
CA LEU A 336 -0.52 24.89 11.51
C LEU A 336 -0.07 23.57 10.87
N LEU A 337 0.80 23.63 9.86
CA LEU A 337 1.36 22.43 9.23
C LEU A 337 2.36 21.73 10.16
N ASP A 338 3.21 22.48 10.86
CA ASP A 338 4.22 21.94 11.77
C ASP A 338 3.63 21.16 12.95
N ILE A 339 2.40 21.49 13.37
CA ILE A 339 1.67 20.75 14.41
C ILE A 339 0.74 19.65 13.86
N SER A 340 0.54 19.61 12.54
CA SER A 340 -0.29 18.60 11.87
C SER A 340 0.42 17.26 11.77
N ARG A 341 -0.32 16.17 11.85
CA ARG A 341 0.21 14.81 11.91
C ARG A 341 -0.53 13.91 10.93
N SER A 342 0.17 12.87 10.46
CA SER A 342 -0.42 11.83 9.62
C SER A 342 -1.50 11.06 10.38
N ASP A 343 -2.64 10.80 9.74
CA ASP A 343 -3.68 9.90 10.24
C ASP A 343 -3.44 8.43 9.87
N TYR A 344 -2.28 8.12 9.28
CA TYR A 344 -1.93 6.76 8.91
C TYR A 344 -0.45 6.45 9.17
N TYR A 345 -0.17 5.17 9.37
CA TYR A 345 1.19 4.67 9.55
C TYR A 345 1.88 4.52 8.19
N CYS A 346 2.91 5.33 7.96
CA CYS A 346 3.67 5.32 6.71
C CYS A 346 4.67 4.16 6.68
N TRP A 347 4.70 3.38 5.60
CA TRP A 347 5.55 2.18 5.51
C TRP A 347 7.05 2.49 5.42
N CYS A 348 7.43 3.74 5.14
CA CYS A 348 8.84 4.17 5.24
C CYS A 348 9.40 4.00 6.67
N LEU A 349 8.53 3.94 7.68
CA LEU A 349 8.89 3.78 9.08
C LEU A 349 9.26 2.33 9.41
N ASP A 350 8.86 1.35 8.60
CA ASP A 350 9.29 -0.04 8.79
C ASP A 350 10.79 -0.20 8.56
N SER A 351 11.41 0.66 7.75
CA SER A 351 12.86 0.71 7.55
C SER A 351 13.65 1.08 8.82
N GLN A 352 12.98 1.56 9.87
CA GLN A 352 13.61 1.97 11.14
C GLN A 352 13.82 0.83 12.14
N ASP A 353 13.23 -0.35 11.89
CA ASP A 353 13.34 -1.49 12.78
C ASP A 353 14.57 -2.39 12.47
N TYR A 354 15.41 -2.01 11.50
CA TYR A 354 16.56 -2.78 11.02
C TYR A 354 17.89 -2.35 11.63
#